data_AF-R5VYV8-F1
#
_entry.id   AF-R5VYV8-F1
#
_cell.length_a   1.000
_cell.length_b   1.000
_cell.length_c   1.000
_cell.angle_alpha   90.00
_cell.angle_beta   90.00
_cell.angle_gamma   90.00
#
_symmetry.space_group_name_H-M   'P 1'
#
loop_
_entity.id
_entity.type
_entity.pdbx_description
1 polymer ?
#
loop_
_entity_poly.entity_id
_entity_poly.type
_entity_poly.pdbx_seq_one_letter_code
_entity_poly.pdbx_strand_id
1 'polypeptide(L)'
;MTTRVTVSCGCKNEENRAALPNLDRGLVDGTMLCGIKKDRKLNKNNTSGVRGVHFDKDRGLWVAQIMFQRKAHILGRFKTKKEAIEARKAGEEEYFGKYR
;
A
#
# COMPACT_ATOMS: atom_id res chain seq x y z
N MET A 1 24.42 -4.82 -39.98
CA MET A 1 23.02 -4.62 -39.53
C MET A 1 23.00 -4.72 -38.01
N THR A 2 23.04 -3.60 -37.29
CA THR A 2 23.00 -3.58 -35.82
C THR A 2 21.55 -3.67 -35.36
N THR A 3 21.10 -4.87 -35.01
CA THR A 3 19.82 -5.08 -34.34
C THR A 3 19.86 -4.42 -32.97
N ARG A 4 19.27 -3.24 -32.85
CA ARG A 4 19.16 -2.49 -31.60
C ARG A 4 18.08 -3.18 -30.76
N VAL A 5 18.48 -4.16 -29.95
CA VAL A 5 17.57 -4.80 -28.99
C VAL A 5 17.24 -3.76 -27.92
N THR A 6 16.01 -3.25 -27.94
CA THR A 6 15.49 -2.35 -26.91
C THR A 6 15.24 -3.16 -25.64
N VAL A 7 16.23 -3.17 -24.75
CA VAL A 7 16.10 -3.81 -23.45
C VAL A 7 15.30 -2.88 -22.54
N SER A 8 14.01 -3.17 -22.37
CA SER A 8 13.16 -2.43 -21.43
C SER A 8 13.66 -2.64 -19.99
N CYS A 9 13.44 -1.65 -19.13
CA CYS A 9 13.90 -1.68 -17.73
C CYS A 9 13.41 -2.94 -16.96
N GLY A 10 12.31 -3.55 -17.39
CA GLY A 10 11.77 -4.79 -16.83
C GLY A 10 12.64 -6.04 -17.07
N CYS A 11 13.41 -6.08 -18.18
CA CYS A 11 14.26 -7.24 -18.50
C CYS A 11 15.54 -7.29 -17.65
N LYS A 12 15.95 -6.17 -17.03
CA LYS A 12 17.12 -6.06 -16.15
C LYS A 12 16.75 -5.95 -14.66
N ASN A 13 15.52 -6.35 -14.30
CA ASN A 13 14.97 -6.09 -12.97
C ASN A 13 15.72 -6.86 -11.87
N GLU A 14 16.24 -8.05 -12.19
CA GLU A 14 17.02 -8.87 -11.26
C GLU A 14 18.42 -8.27 -11.00
N GLU A 15 19.12 -7.87 -12.08
CA GLU A 15 20.41 -7.18 -12.01
C GLU A 15 20.29 -5.82 -11.32
N ASN A 16 19.25 -5.04 -11.63
CA ASN A 16 18.96 -3.76 -10.96
C ASN A 16 18.61 -3.95 -9.47
N ARG A 17 17.97 -5.06 -9.10
CA ARG A 17 17.69 -5.40 -7.69
C ARG A 17 18.97 -5.81 -6.97
N ALA A 18 19.83 -6.59 -7.61
CA ALA A 18 21.11 -7.02 -7.05
C ALA A 18 22.13 -5.88 -6.93
N ALA A 19 22.10 -4.90 -7.85
CA ALA A 19 22.97 -3.73 -7.87
C ALA A 19 22.62 -2.66 -6.81
N LEU A 20 21.54 -2.84 -6.04
CA LEU A 20 21.13 -1.94 -4.96
C LEU A 20 21.19 -2.66 -3.61
N PRO A 21 22.40 -2.98 -3.10
CA PRO A 21 22.58 -3.78 -1.88
C PRO A 21 22.07 -3.07 -0.62
N ASN A 22 22.06 -1.74 -0.60
CA ASN A 22 21.54 -0.92 0.50
C ASN A 22 20.41 -0.03 0.02
N LEU A 23 19.33 -0.65 -0.42
CA LEU A 23 18.06 0.05 -0.63
C LEU A 23 17.38 0.36 0.71
N ASP A 24 18.11 0.97 1.65
CA ASP A 24 17.54 1.58 2.85
C ASP A 24 16.78 2.85 2.42
N ARG A 25 15.69 2.65 1.67
CA ARG A 25 14.72 3.69 1.29
C ARG A 25 13.83 4.03 2.50
N GLY A 26 14.40 4.08 3.72
CA GLY A 26 13.64 4.16 4.97
C GLY A 26 12.68 2.97 5.16
N LEU A 27 13.17 1.77 4.83
CA LEU A 27 12.45 0.52 4.96
C LEU A 27 12.70 -0.06 6.36
N VAL A 28 11.82 0.21 7.31
CA VAL A 28 11.91 -0.39 8.65
C VAL A 28 11.10 -1.68 8.64
N ASP A 29 11.74 -2.81 8.92
CA ASP A 29 11.08 -4.10 9.07
C ASP A 29 10.23 -4.48 7.84
N GLY A 30 10.77 -4.28 6.64
CA GLY A 30 10.07 -4.58 5.38
C GLY A 30 8.94 -3.60 5.02
N THR A 31 8.78 -2.49 5.76
CA THR A 31 7.76 -1.47 5.50
C THR A 31 8.37 -0.10 5.23
N MET A 32 7.96 0.52 4.12
CA MET A 32 8.41 1.87 3.77
C MET A 32 7.64 2.90 4.59
N LEU A 33 8.33 3.63 5.48
CA LEU A 33 7.73 4.67 6.33
C LEU A 33 7.00 5.74 5.51
N CYS A 34 7.51 6.10 4.32
CA CYS A 34 6.86 7.04 3.40
C CYS A 34 5.46 6.59 2.95
N GLY A 35 5.22 5.27 2.93
CA GLY A 35 3.93 4.67 2.65
C GLY A 35 2.97 4.73 3.84
N ILE A 36 3.48 4.87 5.06
CA ILE A 36 2.71 4.88 6.31
C ILE A 36 2.33 6.30 6.75
N LYS A 37 3.09 7.33 6.31
CA LYS A 37 2.86 8.73 6.70
C LYS A 37 1.38 9.14 6.60
N LYS A 38 0.85 9.70 7.69
CA LYS A 38 -0.53 10.24 7.76
C LYS A 38 -0.77 11.38 6.76
N ASP A 39 0.26 12.15 6.45
CA ASP A 39 0.20 13.29 5.52
C ASP A 39 0.22 12.89 4.03
N ARG A 40 0.25 11.58 3.72
CA ARG A 40 0.30 11.14 2.32
C ARG A 40 -0.97 11.52 1.59
N LYS A 41 -0.80 12.32 0.53
CA LYS A 41 -1.88 12.71 -0.39
C LYS A 41 -2.68 11.49 -0.87
N LEU A 42 -4.00 11.64 -0.85
CA LEU A 42 -4.92 10.66 -1.42
C LEU A 42 -4.70 10.55 -2.93
N ASN A 43 -4.80 9.34 -3.46
CA ASN A 43 -4.75 9.11 -4.90
C ASN A 43 -5.95 9.77 -5.59
N LYS A 44 -5.75 10.36 -6.77
CA LYS A 44 -6.81 11.02 -7.54
C LYS A 44 -7.97 10.08 -7.93
N ASN A 45 -7.72 8.78 -8.02
CA ASN A 45 -8.76 7.78 -8.32
C ASN A 45 -9.55 7.33 -7.07
N ASN A 46 -9.27 7.89 -5.90
CA ASN A 46 -9.93 7.48 -4.66
C ASN A 46 -11.35 8.05 -4.62
N THR A 47 -12.33 7.18 -4.86
CA THR A 47 -13.76 7.51 -4.82
C THR A 47 -14.33 7.60 -3.41
N SER A 48 -13.69 6.94 -2.43
CA SER A 48 -14.16 6.92 -1.04
C SER A 48 -13.63 8.09 -0.22
N GLY A 49 -12.61 8.80 -0.70
CA GLY A 49 -11.94 9.87 0.03
C GLY A 49 -11.14 9.39 1.25
N VAL A 50 -11.03 8.07 1.47
CA VAL A 50 -10.28 7.48 2.57
C VAL A 50 -9.38 6.38 2.05
N ARG A 51 -8.14 6.36 2.51
CA ARG A 51 -7.16 5.38 2.03
C ARG A 51 -7.47 3.98 2.56
N GLY A 52 -7.45 3.00 1.67
CA GLY A 52 -7.67 1.59 2.03
C GLY A 52 -9.08 1.29 2.53
N VAL A 53 -10.04 2.20 2.32
CA VAL A 53 -11.45 1.94 2.50
C VAL A 53 -12.10 2.00 1.13
N HIS A 54 -12.75 0.93 0.71
CA HIS A 54 -13.45 0.88 -0.58
C HIS A 54 -14.79 0.18 -0.43
N PHE A 55 -15.72 0.48 -1.32
CA PHE A 55 -17.02 -0.19 -1.33
C PHE A 55 -16.96 -1.39 -2.28
N ASP A 56 -17.23 -2.57 -1.74
CA ASP A 56 -17.42 -3.80 -2.49
C ASP A 56 -18.86 -3.83 -3.01
N LYS A 57 -19.01 -3.63 -4.32
CA LYS A 57 -20.32 -3.57 -4.99
C LYS A 57 -20.99 -4.93 -5.09
N ASP A 58 -20.21 -6.02 -5.12
CA ASP A 58 -20.73 -7.38 -5.22
C ASP A 58 -21.45 -7.76 -3.92
N ARG A 59 -20.85 -7.39 -2.79
CA ARG A 59 -21.39 -7.71 -1.45
C ARG A 59 -22.20 -6.58 -0.83
N GLY A 60 -22.16 -5.38 -1.41
CA GLY A 60 -22.80 -4.18 -0.85
C GLY A 60 -22.20 -3.73 0.49
N LEU A 61 -20.91 -4.00 0.72
CA LEU A 61 -20.24 -3.76 2.00
C LEU A 61 -19.01 -2.87 1.83
N TRP A 62 -18.72 -2.08 2.85
CA TRP A 62 -17.50 -1.28 2.96
C TRP A 62 -16.36 -2.12 3.51
N VAL A 63 -15.28 -2.27 2.74
CA VAL A 63 -14.11 -3.04 3.12
C VAL A 63 -13.01 -2.11 3.60
N ALA A 64 -12.49 -2.37 4.79
CA ALA A 64 -11.31 -1.73 5.33
C ALA A 64 -10.10 -2.67 5.19
N GLN A 65 -9.06 -2.20 4.52
CA GLN A 65 -7.79 -2.92 4.38
C GLN A 65 -6.61 -2.01 4.71
N ILE A 66 -5.51 -2.59 5.15
CA ILE A 66 -4.22 -1.93 5.37
C ILE A 66 -3.13 -2.69 4.63
N MET A 67 -2.21 -1.96 3.99
CA MET A 67 -1.06 -2.55 3.32
C MET A 67 0.15 -2.37 4.23
N PHE A 68 0.68 -3.46 4.74
CA PHE A 68 1.81 -3.47 5.67
C PHE A 68 2.75 -4.61 5.28
N GLN A 69 4.07 -4.39 5.35
CA GLN A 69 5.09 -5.39 4.93
C GLN A 69 4.80 -6.07 3.57
N ARG A 70 4.32 -5.30 2.58
CA ARG A 70 3.95 -5.80 1.24
C ARG A 70 2.81 -6.83 1.23
N LYS A 71 2.10 -6.99 2.35
CA LYS A 71 0.90 -7.82 2.49
C LYS A 71 -0.34 -6.94 2.66
N ALA A 72 -1.45 -7.40 2.10
CA ALA A 72 -2.75 -6.79 2.28
C ALA A 72 -3.43 -7.44 3.49
N HIS A 73 -3.60 -6.70 4.57
CA HIS A 73 -4.34 -7.12 5.75
C HIS A 73 -5.76 -6.56 5.66
N ILE A 74 -6.76 -7.43 5.66
CA ILE A 74 -8.18 -7.05 5.67
C ILE A 74 -8.59 -6.91 7.14
N LEU A 75 -8.96 -5.70 7.53
CA LEU A 75 -9.37 -5.39 8.90
C LEU A 75 -10.82 -5.80 9.15
N GLY A 76 -11.65 -5.72 8.12
CA GLY A 76 -13.05 -6.14 8.19
C GLY A 76 -13.90 -5.62 7.04
N ARG A 77 -15.16 -6.05 7.05
CA ARG A 77 -16.20 -5.60 6.13
C ARG A 77 -17.37 -5.06 6.96
N PHE A 78 -17.87 -3.90 6.59
CA PHE A 78 -18.82 -3.12 7.36
C PHE A 78 -20.00 -2.70 6.49
N LYS A 79 -21.14 -2.40 7.11
CA LYS A 79 -22.32 -1.92 6.38
C LYS A 79 -22.18 -0.44 6.05
N THR A 80 -21.53 0.34 6.91
CA THR A 80 -21.35 1.77 6.71
C THR A 80 -19.91 2.15 6.45
N LYS A 81 -19.73 3.25 5.69
CA LYS A 81 -18.43 3.86 5.45
C LYS A 81 -17.75 4.28 6.74
N LYS A 82 -18.52 4.78 7.71
CA LYS A 82 -17.99 5.30 8.98
C LYS A 82 -17.31 4.20 9.78
N GLU A 83 -17.97 3.05 9.94
CA GLU A 83 -17.41 1.88 10.61
C GLU A 83 -16.11 1.41 9.94
N ALA A 84 -16.07 1.38 8.60
CA ALA A 84 -14.85 1.02 7.88
C ALA A 84 -13.69 2.01 8.10
N ILE A 85 -13.99 3.31 8.27
CA ILE A 85 -12.99 4.33 8.62
C ILE A 85 -12.49 4.12 10.04
N GLU A 86 -13.35 3.82 10.99
CA GLU A 86 -12.97 3.57 12.38
C GLU A 86 -12.12 2.30 12.50
N ALA A 87 -12.51 1.21 11.85
CA ALA A 87 -11.72 0.00 11.77
C ALA A 87 -10.35 0.25 11.13
N ARG A 88 -10.31 1.09 10.08
CA ARG A 88 -9.05 1.52 9.48
C ARG A 88 -8.16 2.29 10.46
N LYS A 89 -8.71 3.22 11.25
CA LYS A 89 -7.94 3.94 12.29
C LYS A 89 -7.40 3.00 13.36
N ALA A 90 -8.22 2.06 13.83
CA ALA A 90 -7.80 1.06 14.82
C ALA A 90 -6.66 0.17 14.26
N GLY A 91 -6.78 -0.29 13.02
CA GLY A 91 -5.71 -1.03 12.34
C GLY A 91 -4.44 -0.18 12.13
N GLU A 92 -4.56 1.13 11.93
CA GLU A 92 -3.37 1.99 11.88
C GLU A 92 -2.65 2.07 13.23
N GLU A 93 -3.37 2.08 14.36
CA GLU A 93 -2.74 2.06 15.67
C GLU A 93 -2.07 0.71 15.98
N GLU A 94 -2.71 -0.40 15.60
CA GLU A 94 -2.17 -1.74 15.82
C GLU A 94 -0.93 -2.02 14.94
N TYR A 95 -1.02 -1.74 13.64
CA TYR A 95 0.05 -2.08 12.69
C TYR A 95 1.12 -0.98 12.59
N PHE A 96 0.72 0.29 12.64
CA PHE A 96 1.65 1.41 12.50
C PHE A 96 2.06 2.02 13.83
N GLY A 97 1.48 1.64 14.97
CA GLY A 97 1.85 2.18 16.29
C GLY A 97 3.34 2.06 16.59
N LYS A 98 3.97 0.95 16.17
CA LYS A 98 5.43 0.74 16.31
C LYS A 98 6.28 1.64 15.40
N TYR A 99 5.71 2.19 14.34
CA TYR A 99 6.41 2.93 13.27
C TYR A 99 6.04 4.42 13.23
N ARG A 100 5.32 4.92 14.24
CA ARG A 100 4.75 6.26 14.27
C ARG A 100 5.54 7.22 15.16
#